data_AF-A0A525CQY9-F1
#
_entry.id   AF-A0A525CQY9-F1
#
_cell.length_a   1.000
_cell.length_b   1.000
_cell.length_c   1.000
_cell.angle_alpha   90.00
_cell.angle_beta   90.00
_cell.angle_gamma   90.00
#
_symmetry.space_group_name_H-M   'P 1'
#
loop_
_entity.id
_entity.type
_entity.pdbx_description
1 polymer ?
#
loop_
_entity_poly.entity_id
_entity_poly.type
_entity_poly.pdbx_seq_one_letter_code
_entity_poly.pdbx_strand_id
1 'polypeptide(L)'
;MVNVKQQTALSSPLVKIHSEKTGMTAYTKVSFPVHYGRYSEIETGEFHLLFNRNHEIRHAKSKSSDWTDPSEWMKRTAANDWIYYSTGGYAGVFESIGEYYLPNLNYPTNGLLGGKPFDRPEVSEVVNHWHPLLLDLFYTHPDLEHQYPELIRGIRKNTPEHLELKANMLFDLLGRRLTVLPPDARHVDYDLIPLNISDGCLYKCRFCAVKNPVPFAARPMSGIKTQVERLKRLYGQDLINYNSLFLGEHDALNCPDDLILHAAQHAFDTLELDRSIMQGRNLFLFGSTGS
;
A
#
# COMPACT_ATOMS: atom_id res chain seq x y z
N MET A 1 4.20 47.05 -38.43
CA MET A 1 5.45 46.48 -38.99
C MET A 1 6.43 46.38 -37.83
N VAL A 2 6.95 45.25 -37.37
CA VAL A 2 6.96 43.85 -37.80
C VAL A 2 6.90 42.99 -36.53
N ASN A 3 6.13 41.92 -36.63
CA ASN A 3 5.95 40.81 -35.70
C ASN A 3 7.17 39.88 -35.78
N VAL A 4 7.82 39.49 -34.66
CA VAL A 4 8.60 38.24 -34.60
C VAL A 4 8.50 37.59 -33.21
N LYS A 5 7.54 36.67 -33.14
CA LYS A 5 7.61 35.31 -32.55
C LYS A 5 7.84 35.12 -31.05
N GLN A 6 6.73 34.77 -30.40
CA GLN A 6 6.57 33.55 -29.59
C GLN A 6 7.82 32.67 -29.51
N GLN A 7 8.46 32.65 -28.34
CA GLN A 7 9.04 31.42 -27.82
C GLN A 7 7.96 30.73 -27.00
N THR A 8 7.13 29.95 -27.68
CA THR A 8 6.45 28.80 -27.07
C THR A 8 7.56 27.89 -26.55
N ALA A 9 7.79 27.93 -25.25
CA ALA A 9 8.55 26.90 -24.56
C ALA A 9 7.73 25.60 -24.63
N LEU A 10 7.88 24.86 -25.72
CA LEU A 10 7.58 23.43 -25.77
C LEU A 10 8.67 22.74 -24.96
N SER A 11 8.54 22.76 -23.63
CA SER A 11 9.32 21.88 -22.77
C SER A 11 8.82 20.46 -23.01
N SER A 12 9.53 19.71 -23.85
CA SER A 12 9.46 18.25 -23.80
C SER A 12 9.79 17.83 -22.36
N PRO A 13 8.96 17.03 -21.68
CA PRO A 13 9.22 16.67 -20.30
C PRO A 13 10.43 15.75 -20.24
N LEU A 14 11.48 16.18 -19.53
CA LEU A 14 12.60 15.30 -19.14
C LEU A 14 12.03 14.15 -18.29
N VAL A 15 11.88 12.98 -18.89
CA VAL A 15 11.53 11.75 -18.17
C VAL A 15 12.74 11.35 -17.33
N LYS A 16 12.57 11.24 -16.02
CA LYS A 16 13.60 10.73 -15.11
C LYS A 16 13.18 9.39 -14.59
N ILE A 17 14.11 8.43 -14.65
CA ILE A 17 13.93 7.09 -14.10
C ILE A 17 15.05 6.82 -13.11
N HIS A 18 14.68 6.36 -11.92
CA HIS A 18 15.62 5.82 -10.95
C HIS A 18 15.21 4.38 -10.64
N SER A 19 16.04 3.41 -11.01
CA SER A 19 15.86 2.02 -10.61
C SER A 19 16.50 1.76 -9.24
N GLU A 20 15.89 0.87 -8.44
CA GLU A 20 16.50 0.33 -7.22
C GLU A 20 16.86 1.37 -6.13
N LYS A 21 16.08 2.46 -6.04
CA LYS A 21 16.26 3.47 -4.99
C LYS A 21 15.98 2.86 -3.62
N THR A 22 16.82 3.18 -2.64
CA THR A 22 16.59 2.82 -1.23
C THR A 22 16.11 4.06 -0.49
N GLY A 23 14.87 3.99 -0.01
CA GLY A 23 14.27 4.99 0.86
C GLY A 23 14.65 4.79 2.32
N MET A 24 13.80 5.27 3.22
CA MET A 24 14.00 5.07 4.66
C MET A 24 13.82 3.60 5.05
N THR A 25 14.69 3.13 5.93
CA THR A 25 14.69 1.76 6.46
C THR A 25 14.05 1.67 7.83
N ALA A 26 13.63 2.79 8.42
CA ALA A 26 12.90 2.81 9.68
C ALA A 26 11.66 3.69 9.50
N TYR A 27 10.52 3.23 10.01
CA TYR A 27 9.30 4.03 10.02
C TYR A 27 9.47 5.20 10.97
N THR A 28 9.32 6.41 10.45
CA THR A 28 9.49 7.65 11.21
C THR A 28 8.31 8.56 10.96
N LYS A 29 7.68 9.05 12.03
CA LYS A 29 6.62 10.04 11.91
C LYS A 29 7.23 11.42 11.69
N VAL A 30 7.15 11.88 10.44
CA VAL A 30 7.64 13.21 10.05
C VAL A 30 6.57 13.92 9.23
N SER A 31 6.72 15.24 9.13
CA SER A 31 5.77 16.14 8.49
C SER A 31 5.90 16.25 6.97
N PHE A 32 6.73 15.41 6.36
CA PHE A 32 6.94 15.33 4.93
C PHE A 32 6.80 13.87 4.46
N PRO A 33 6.55 13.63 3.17
CA PRO A 33 6.35 12.28 2.66
C PRO A 33 7.65 11.52 2.72
N VAL A 34 7.65 10.40 3.44
CA VAL A 34 8.77 9.49 3.48
C VAL A 34 8.39 8.24 2.72
N HIS A 35 9.23 7.87 1.77
CA HIS A 35 9.11 6.60 1.06
C HIS A 35 10.04 5.58 1.70
N TYR A 36 9.48 4.43 2.04
CA TYR A 36 10.18 3.37 2.76
C TYR A 36 10.60 2.24 1.83
N GLY A 37 11.67 1.55 2.19
CA GLY A 37 12.10 0.36 1.49
C GLY A 37 12.76 0.64 0.13
N ARG A 38 12.78 -0.37 -0.74
CA ARG A 38 13.37 -0.35 -2.09
C ARG A 38 12.28 -0.23 -3.14
N TYR A 39 12.46 0.70 -4.05
CA TYR A 39 11.50 0.99 -5.09
C TYR A 39 12.18 1.59 -6.32
N SER A 40 11.46 1.61 -7.44
CA SER A 40 11.84 2.37 -8.63
C SER A 40 10.94 3.58 -8.78
N GLU A 41 11.42 4.63 -9.44
CA GLU A 41 10.74 5.91 -9.61
C GLU A 41 10.69 6.27 -11.09
N ILE A 42 9.54 6.75 -11.56
CA ILE A 42 9.38 7.39 -12.87
C ILE A 42 8.75 8.75 -12.63
N GLU A 43 9.48 9.81 -12.99
CA GLU A 43 9.05 11.19 -12.90
C GLU A 43 8.97 11.80 -14.31
N THR A 44 7.82 12.40 -14.62
CA THR A 44 7.61 13.16 -15.86
C THR A 44 7.27 14.62 -15.53
N GLY A 45 6.88 15.41 -16.54
CA GLY A 45 6.29 16.74 -16.31
C GLY A 45 4.94 16.68 -15.61
N GLU A 46 4.20 15.58 -15.76
CA GLU A 46 2.79 15.48 -15.38
C GLU A 46 2.56 14.61 -14.14
N PHE A 47 3.42 13.62 -13.90
CA PHE A 47 3.23 12.68 -12.79
C PHE A 47 4.55 12.24 -12.17
N HIS A 48 4.45 11.72 -10.95
CA HIS A 48 5.52 11.06 -10.24
C HIS A 48 5.00 9.75 -9.65
N LEU A 49 5.52 8.62 -10.14
CA LEU A 49 5.09 7.27 -9.77
C LEU A 49 6.23 6.47 -9.16
N LEU A 50 5.93 5.76 -8.07
CA LEU A 50 6.85 4.81 -7.42
C LEU A 50 6.32 3.38 -7.59
N PHE A 51 7.26 2.47 -7.88
CA PHE A 51 6.99 1.07 -8.13
C PHE A 51 7.73 0.19 -7.12
N ASN A 52 7.05 -0.81 -6.60
CA ASN A 52 7.65 -1.78 -5.67
C ASN A 52 8.59 -2.76 -6.40
N ARG A 53 9.15 -3.76 -5.70
CA ARG A 53 10.08 -4.73 -6.31
C ARG A 53 9.43 -5.66 -7.32
N ASN A 54 8.11 -5.79 -7.30
CA ASN A 54 7.35 -6.52 -8.33
C ASN A 54 6.93 -5.60 -9.50
N HIS A 55 7.43 -4.37 -9.54
CA HIS A 55 7.08 -3.33 -10.52
C HIS A 55 5.61 -2.89 -10.49
N GLU A 56 4.96 -3.06 -9.34
CA GLU A 56 3.58 -2.64 -9.10
C GLU A 56 3.60 -1.20 -8.59
N ILE A 57 2.69 -0.37 -9.10
CA ILE A 57 2.52 0.99 -8.59
C ILE A 57 2.15 0.96 -7.10
N ARG A 58 2.95 1.66 -6.30
CA ARG A 58 2.82 1.76 -4.83
C ARG A 58 2.50 3.18 -4.38
N HIS A 59 3.12 4.20 -5.00
CA HIS A 59 2.77 5.59 -4.74
C HIS A 59 2.64 6.37 -6.04
N ALA A 60 1.80 7.40 -6.00
CA ALA A 60 1.57 8.26 -7.14
C ALA A 60 1.19 9.68 -6.71
N LYS A 61 1.56 10.67 -7.51
CA LYS A 61 1.00 12.01 -7.46
C LYS A 61 1.01 12.67 -8.84
N SER A 62 0.06 13.58 -9.05
CA SER A 62 0.13 14.51 -10.18
C SER A 62 1.13 15.62 -9.89
N LYS A 63 1.68 16.20 -10.96
CA LYS A 63 2.49 17.43 -10.95
C LYS A 63 1.76 18.60 -11.63
N SER A 64 0.48 18.43 -11.96
CA SER A 64 -0.39 19.53 -12.37
C SER A 64 -0.40 20.63 -11.30
N SER A 65 -0.56 21.88 -11.73
CA SER A 65 -0.79 23.02 -10.83
C SER A 65 -2.05 22.87 -9.97
N ASP A 66 -2.97 22.01 -10.38
CA ASP A 66 -4.21 21.74 -9.66
C ASP A 66 -4.03 20.74 -8.51
N TRP A 67 -2.86 20.10 -8.39
CA TRP A 67 -2.53 19.24 -7.25
C TRP A 67 -2.38 20.10 -5.99
N THR A 68 -3.21 19.84 -4.97
CA THR A 68 -3.40 20.78 -3.86
C THR A 68 -2.16 21.11 -3.06
N ASP A 69 -1.35 20.10 -2.75
CA ASP A 69 -0.12 20.29 -1.97
C ASP A 69 0.98 19.36 -2.50
N PRO A 70 2.20 19.86 -2.79
CA PRO A 70 3.32 19.05 -3.28
C PRO A 70 3.73 17.88 -2.37
N SER A 71 3.35 17.94 -1.10
CA SER A 71 3.58 16.92 -0.08
C SER A 71 2.44 15.90 0.05
N GLU A 72 1.33 16.05 -0.68
CA GLU A 72 0.27 15.04 -0.71
C GLU A 72 0.59 13.94 -1.72
N TRP A 73 0.27 12.71 -1.35
CA TRP A 73 0.53 11.51 -2.14
C TRP A 73 -0.62 10.53 -2.07
N MET A 74 -0.77 9.75 -3.13
CA MET A 74 -1.56 8.54 -3.11
C MET A 74 -0.67 7.33 -2.85
N LYS A 75 -1.18 6.38 -2.08
CA LYS A 75 -0.60 5.07 -1.87
C LYS A 75 -1.58 4.01 -2.34
N ARG A 76 -1.06 2.98 -3.00
CA ARG A 76 -1.82 1.79 -3.37
C ARG A 76 -1.44 0.62 -2.48
N THR A 77 -2.43 -0.03 -1.90
CA THR A 77 -2.24 -1.16 -0.98
C THR A 77 -2.04 -2.48 -1.74
N ALA A 78 -1.56 -3.51 -1.04
CA ALA A 78 -1.51 -4.88 -1.59
C ALA A 78 -2.91 -5.43 -1.95
N ALA A 79 -3.96 -4.88 -1.34
CA ALA A 79 -5.37 -5.18 -1.63
C ALA A 79 -5.93 -4.39 -2.82
N ASN A 80 -5.09 -3.68 -3.58
CA ASN A 80 -5.48 -2.82 -4.72
C ASN A 80 -6.35 -1.61 -4.35
N ASP A 81 -6.38 -1.20 -3.08
CA ASP A 81 -7.07 0.02 -2.67
C ASP A 81 -6.16 1.23 -2.83
N TRP A 82 -6.73 2.37 -3.21
CA TRP A 82 -6.05 3.67 -3.19
C TRP A 82 -6.38 4.45 -1.91
N ILE A 83 -5.35 5.02 -1.31
CA ILE A 83 -5.41 5.88 -0.13
C ILE A 83 -4.77 7.21 -0.50
N TYR A 84 -5.47 8.32 -0.29
CA TYR A 84 -4.95 9.67 -0.47
C TYR A 84 -4.53 10.26 0.87
N TYR A 85 -3.23 10.51 1.06
CA TYR A 85 -2.70 11.13 2.26
C TYR A 85 -2.76 12.65 2.10
N SER A 86 -3.77 13.25 2.72
CA SER A 86 -3.93 14.71 2.72
C SER A 86 -3.18 15.33 3.89
N THR A 87 -2.61 16.51 3.70
CA THR A 87 -2.07 17.32 4.81
C THR A 87 -3.17 17.92 5.68
N GLY A 88 -4.41 17.97 5.16
CA GLY A 88 -5.62 18.38 5.90
C GLY A 88 -5.58 19.78 6.53
N GLY A 89 -4.63 20.63 6.11
CA GLY A 89 -4.27 21.84 6.84
C GLY A 89 -3.46 21.49 8.08
N TYR A 90 -2.14 21.65 8.00
CA TYR A 90 -1.09 21.19 8.92
C TYR A 90 -1.42 21.22 10.43
N ALA A 91 -2.11 22.25 10.92
CA ALA A 91 -2.47 22.36 12.34
C ALA A 91 -3.59 21.38 12.75
N GLY A 92 -4.61 21.21 11.91
CA GLY A 92 -5.82 20.47 12.30
C GLY A 92 -5.61 18.97 12.47
N VAL A 93 -4.85 18.33 11.58
CA VAL A 93 -4.65 16.88 11.63
C VAL A 93 -3.73 16.49 12.79
N PHE A 94 -2.59 17.18 12.94
CA PHE A 94 -1.63 16.85 13.99
C PHE A 94 -2.21 17.12 15.38
N GLU A 95 -2.90 18.24 15.58
CA GLU A 95 -3.57 18.55 16.85
C GLU A 95 -4.70 17.57 17.17
N SER A 96 -5.42 17.06 16.16
CA SER A 96 -6.58 16.18 16.39
C SER A 96 -6.21 14.72 16.65
N ILE A 97 -5.23 14.18 15.91
CA ILE A 97 -4.94 12.74 15.92
C ILE A 97 -3.45 12.40 16.12
N GLY A 98 -2.58 13.41 16.27
CA GLY A 98 -1.14 13.21 16.43
C GLY A 98 -0.43 12.71 15.17
N GLU A 99 -1.06 12.88 13.99
CA GLU A 99 -0.52 12.47 12.69
C GLU A 99 -0.33 13.67 11.76
N TYR A 100 0.66 13.62 10.88
CA TYR A 100 0.91 14.68 9.90
C TYR A 100 0.06 14.58 8.64
N TYR A 101 -0.54 13.41 8.41
CA TYR A 101 -1.36 13.14 7.23
C TYR A 101 -2.65 12.44 7.62
N LEU A 102 -3.73 12.81 6.95
CA LEU A 102 -5.03 12.20 7.07
C LEU A 102 -5.28 11.26 5.88
N PRO A 103 -5.41 9.94 6.09
CA PRO A 103 -5.74 9.02 5.03
C PRO A 103 -7.21 9.20 4.61
N ASN A 104 -7.43 9.47 3.32
CA ASN A 104 -8.74 9.50 2.69
C ASN A 104 -8.87 8.25 1.80
N LEU A 105 -9.98 7.54 1.92
CA LEU A 105 -10.25 6.30 1.19
C LEU A 105 -11.21 6.60 0.05
N ASN A 106 -11.16 5.81 -1.02
CA ASN A 106 -12.06 5.97 -2.18
C ASN A 106 -13.48 5.43 -1.93
N TYR A 107 -13.79 5.00 -0.71
CA TYR A 107 -15.10 4.51 -0.32
C TYR A 107 -15.64 5.30 0.88
N PRO A 108 -16.97 5.49 0.97
CA PRO A 108 -17.58 6.41 1.94
C PRO A 108 -17.50 5.91 3.38
N THR A 109 -17.33 4.60 3.59
CA THR A 109 -17.16 4.03 4.92
C THR A 109 -15.79 4.43 5.47
N ASN A 110 -15.75 5.01 6.68
CA ASN A 110 -14.54 5.47 7.40
C ASN A 110 -14.02 6.89 7.09
N GLY A 111 -14.74 7.71 6.30
CA GLY A 111 -14.37 9.11 6.02
C GLY A 111 -14.76 10.12 7.12
N LEU A 112 -14.45 9.86 8.39
CA LEU A 112 -14.96 10.68 9.51
C LEU A 112 -14.39 12.11 9.58
N LEU A 113 -13.15 12.32 9.13
CA LEU A 113 -12.43 13.59 9.26
C LEU A 113 -11.96 14.14 7.90
N GLY A 114 -12.20 13.41 6.81
CA GLY A 114 -11.56 13.59 5.50
C GLY A 114 -12.36 14.37 4.48
N GLY A 115 -11.66 14.83 3.43
CA GLY A 115 -12.25 15.41 2.23
C GLY A 115 -12.61 14.34 1.20
N LYS A 116 -12.98 14.77 0.00
CA LYS A 116 -13.22 13.90 -1.16
C LYS A 116 -12.17 14.11 -2.26
N PRO A 117 -10.88 13.81 -2.00
CA PRO A 117 -9.83 14.05 -3.00
C PRO A 117 -10.04 13.23 -4.27
N PHE A 118 -10.67 12.06 -4.19
CA PHE A 118 -10.98 11.22 -5.35
C PHE A 118 -12.05 11.79 -6.30
N ASP A 119 -12.85 12.77 -5.85
CA ASP A 119 -13.80 13.47 -6.73
C ASP A 119 -13.09 14.47 -7.65
N ARG A 120 -11.80 14.74 -7.43
CA ARG A 120 -11.03 15.71 -8.20
C ARG A 120 -10.48 15.11 -9.48
N PRO A 121 -10.54 15.84 -10.62
CA PRO A 121 -10.10 15.32 -11.91
C PRO A 121 -8.64 14.84 -11.93
N GLU A 122 -7.72 15.59 -11.30
CA GLU A 122 -6.29 15.28 -11.29
C GLU A 122 -5.94 14.02 -10.48
N VAL A 123 -6.75 13.71 -9.45
CA VAL A 123 -6.63 12.47 -8.66
C VAL A 123 -7.25 11.30 -9.43
N SER A 124 -8.46 11.51 -9.95
CA SER A 124 -9.19 10.51 -10.75
C SER A 124 -8.39 10.08 -11.98
N GLU A 125 -7.72 11.01 -12.64
CA GLU A 125 -6.91 10.73 -13.83
C GLU A 125 -5.78 9.76 -13.51
N VAL A 126 -5.03 9.99 -12.42
CA VAL A 126 -3.96 9.09 -12.02
C VAL A 126 -4.52 7.73 -11.59
N VAL A 127 -5.60 7.72 -10.79
CA VAL A 127 -6.19 6.47 -10.28
C VAL A 127 -6.70 5.58 -11.42
N ASN A 128 -7.35 6.16 -12.43
CA ASN A 128 -8.04 5.41 -13.47
C ASN A 128 -7.19 5.22 -14.74
N HIS A 129 -6.23 6.11 -15.02
CA HIS A 129 -5.50 6.14 -16.30
C HIS A 129 -3.98 6.03 -16.18
N TRP A 130 -3.40 5.79 -14.99
CA TRP A 130 -1.94 5.62 -14.84
C TRP A 130 -1.32 4.59 -15.80
N HIS A 131 -2.02 3.48 -16.09
CA HIS A 131 -1.48 2.41 -16.93
C HIS A 131 -1.43 2.82 -18.41
N PRO A 132 -2.53 3.29 -19.04
CA PRO A 132 -2.47 3.93 -20.36
C PRO A 132 -1.42 5.04 -20.47
N LEU A 133 -1.31 5.93 -19.47
CA LEU A 133 -0.33 7.02 -19.45
C LEU A 133 1.12 6.48 -19.52
N LEU A 134 1.42 5.41 -18.78
CA LEU A 134 2.73 4.74 -18.87
C LEU A 134 2.95 4.04 -20.20
N LEU A 135 1.92 3.41 -20.77
CA LEU A 135 2.05 2.77 -22.08
C LEU A 135 2.35 3.78 -23.19
N ASP A 136 1.68 4.94 -23.16
CA ASP A 136 1.94 6.04 -24.08
C ASP A 136 3.35 6.61 -23.90
N LEU A 137 3.77 6.83 -22.65
CA LEU A 137 5.14 7.24 -22.32
C LEU A 137 6.18 6.29 -22.94
N PHE A 138 6.01 4.98 -22.75
CA PHE A 138 6.95 3.99 -23.28
C PHE A 138 6.85 3.81 -24.80
N TYR A 139 5.73 4.17 -25.41
CA TYR A 139 5.58 4.20 -26.86
C TYR A 139 6.29 5.41 -27.48
N THR A 140 6.15 6.58 -26.86
CA THR A 140 6.82 7.82 -27.29
C THR A 140 8.33 7.80 -27.03
N HIS A 141 8.78 7.05 -26.02
CA HIS A 141 10.19 6.93 -25.63
C HIS A 141 10.67 5.46 -25.63
N PRO A 142 10.82 4.83 -26.80
CA PRO A 142 11.19 3.41 -26.90
C PRO A 142 12.64 3.12 -26.44
N ASP A 143 13.49 4.15 -26.37
CA ASP A 143 14.85 4.05 -25.83
C ASP A 143 14.85 3.73 -24.33
N LEU A 144 13.80 4.11 -23.59
CA LEU A 144 13.68 3.79 -22.17
C LEU A 144 13.65 2.28 -21.94
N GLU A 145 12.96 1.51 -22.81
CA GLU A 145 12.88 0.06 -22.68
C GLU A 145 14.24 -0.62 -22.91
N HIS A 146 15.12 -0.01 -23.70
CA HIS A 146 16.49 -0.49 -23.86
C HIS A 146 17.35 -0.20 -22.62
N GLN A 147 17.13 0.95 -21.98
CA GLN A 147 17.87 1.37 -20.77
C GLN A 147 17.39 0.64 -19.50
N TYR A 148 16.09 0.37 -19.39
CA TYR A 148 15.44 -0.21 -18.20
C TYR A 148 14.52 -1.39 -18.56
N PRO A 149 15.04 -2.44 -19.24
CA PRO A 149 14.21 -3.49 -19.82
C PRO A 149 13.37 -4.24 -18.79
N GLU A 150 13.96 -4.61 -17.65
CA GLU A 150 13.26 -5.38 -16.61
C GLU A 150 12.16 -4.56 -15.94
N LEU A 151 12.45 -3.30 -15.59
CA LEU A 151 11.47 -2.39 -14.98
C LEU A 151 10.27 -2.17 -15.91
N ILE A 152 10.52 -1.82 -17.18
CA ILE A 152 9.45 -1.46 -18.12
C ILE A 152 8.61 -2.68 -18.48
N ARG A 153 9.25 -3.83 -18.75
CA ARG A 153 8.51 -5.09 -18.99
C ARG A 153 7.69 -5.50 -17.77
N GLY A 154 8.22 -5.30 -16.57
CA GLY A 154 7.50 -5.53 -15.31
C GLY A 154 6.27 -4.65 -15.18
N ILE A 155 6.43 -3.33 -15.37
CA ILE A 155 5.32 -2.37 -15.33
C ILE A 155 4.24 -2.73 -16.36
N ARG A 156 4.62 -3.04 -17.61
CA ARG A 156 3.66 -3.43 -18.67
C ARG A 156 2.86 -4.69 -18.33
N LYS A 157 3.39 -5.60 -17.52
CA LYS A 157 2.67 -6.80 -17.07
C LYS A 157 1.65 -6.51 -15.97
N ASN A 158 1.90 -5.49 -15.17
CA ASN A 158 1.02 -5.08 -14.08
C ASN A 158 -0.14 -4.22 -14.62
N THR A 159 -1.03 -4.80 -15.42
CA THR A 159 -2.25 -4.09 -15.84
C THR A 159 -3.22 -3.90 -14.67
N PRO A 160 -4.19 -2.98 -14.74
CA PRO A 160 -5.25 -2.86 -13.73
C PRO A 160 -5.95 -4.19 -13.43
N GLU A 161 -6.22 -5.00 -14.46
CA GLU A 161 -6.86 -6.31 -14.33
C GLU A 161 -5.94 -7.33 -13.64
N HIS A 162 -4.64 -7.33 -13.97
CA HIS A 162 -3.67 -8.19 -13.31
C HIS A 162 -3.56 -7.89 -11.82
N LEU A 163 -3.54 -6.60 -11.50
CA LEU A 163 -3.46 -6.07 -10.15
C LEU A 163 -4.73 -6.37 -9.33
N GLU A 164 -5.91 -6.31 -9.95
CA GLU A 164 -7.17 -6.72 -9.34
C GLU A 164 -7.23 -8.23 -9.12
N LEU A 165 -6.74 -9.04 -10.08
CA LEU A 165 -6.64 -10.49 -9.91
C LEU A 165 -5.73 -10.84 -8.72
N LYS A 166 -4.59 -10.16 -8.59
CA LYS A 166 -3.69 -10.34 -7.44
C LYS A 166 -4.38 -10.00 -6.11
N ALA A 167 -5.14 -8.91 -6.05
CA ALA A 167 -5.90 -8.55 -4.85
C ALA A 167 -6.96 -9.61 -4.51
N ASN A 168 -7.67 -10.13 -5.51
CA ASN A 168 -8.63 -11.22 -5.30
C ASN A 168 -7.96 -12.50 -4.80
N MET A 169 -6.77 -12.83 -5.30
CA MET A 169 -5.97 -13.94 -4.75
C MET A 169 -5.61 -13.71 -3.27
N LEU A 170 -5.31 -12.47 -2.86
CA LEU A 170 -5.09 -12.14 -1.46
C LEU A 170 -6.37 -12.31 -0.63
N PHE A 171 -7.53 -11.86 -1.12
CA PHE A 171 -8.80 -12.05 -0.42
C PHE A 171 -9.17 -13.53 -0.26
N ASP A 172 -8.97 -14.33 -1.30
CA ASP A 172 -9.20 -15.78 -1.27
C ASP A 172 -8.28 -16.48 -0.27
N LEU A 173 -7.03 -16.02 -0.14
CA LEU A 173 -6.07 -16.54 0.83
C LEU A 173 -6.51 -16.29 2.28
N LEU A 174 -7.00 -15.08 2.55
CA LEU A 174 -7.49 -14.69 3.86
C LEU A 174 -8.88 -15.31 4.13
N GLY A 175 -9.62 -15.64 3.06
CA GLY A 175 -11.00 -16.12 3.09
C GLY A 175 -12.04 -14.99 3.04
N ARG A 176 -11.59 -13.73 3.02
CA ARG A 176 -12.41 -12.51 2.85
C ARG A 176 -11.53 -11.27 2.70
N ARG A 177 -12.16 -10.12 2.42
CA ARG A 177 -11.53 -8.81 2.50
C ARG A 177 -11.17 -8.46 3.95
N LEU A 178 -10.01 -7.84 4.13
CA LEU A 178 -9.59 -7.34 5.42
C LEU A 178 -10.42 -6.11 5.78
N THR A 179 -11.23 -6.21 6.83
CA THR A 179 -12.20 -5.15 7.17
C THR A 179 -11.66 -4.11 8.14
N VAL A 180 -10.64 -4.46 8.93
CA VAL A 180 -10.02 -3.56 9.90
C VAL A 180 -8.57 -3.93 10.16
N LEU A 181 -7.72 -2.92 10.28
CA LEU A 181 -6.34 -3.04 10.75
C LEU A 181 -6.24 -2.45 12.16
N PRO A 182 -5.33 -2.98 13.01
CA PRO A 182 -5.08 -2.40 14.31
C PRO A 182 -4.69 -0.92 14.16
N PRO A 183 -5.16 -0.02 15.05
CA PRO A 183 -4.80 1.40 14.98
C PRO A 183 -3.28 1.58 15.01
N ASP A 184 -2.56 0.73 15.74
CA ASP A 184 -1.10 0.76 15.82
C ASP A 184 -0.38 0.39 14.52
N ALA A 185 -1.06 -0.24 13.55
CA ALA A 185 -0.49 -0.50 12.23
C ALA A 185 -0.06 0.78 11.50
N ARG A 186 -0.57 1.95 11.90
CA ARG A 186 -0.08 3.27 11.45
C ARG A 186 1.41 3.49 11.71
N HIS A 187 1.99 2.84 12.73
CA HIS A 187 3.41 2.96 13.07
C HIS A 187 4.32 2.28 12.05
N VAL A 188 3.76 1.45 11.17
CA VAL A 188 4.46 0.81 10.05
C VAL A 188 3.85 1.23 8.71
N ASP A 189 3.21 2.40 8.68
CA ASP A 189 2.50 2.94 7.50
C ASP A 189 1.50 1.93 6.88
N TYR A 190 0.95 1.02 7.70
CA TYR A 190 0.10 -0.09 7.25
C TYR A 190 0.79 -1.05 6.24
N ASP A 191 2.11 -0.99 6.09
CA ASP A 191 2.90 -1.93 5.29
C ASP A 191 3.13 -3.22 6.09
N LEU A 192 2.08 -4.06 6.15
CA LEU A 192 2.09 -5.33 6.86
C LEU A 192 1.53 -6.46 6.02
N ILE A 193 1.92 -7.68 6.36
CA ILE A 193 1.41 -8.90 5.73
C ILE A 193 0.30 -9.48 6.63
N PRO A 194 -0.95 -9.60 6.15
CA PRO A 194 -2.02 -10.23 6.90
C PRO A 194 -1.90 -11.76 6.85
N LEU A 195 -2.10 -12.40 8.00
CA LEU A 195 -2.10 -13.86 8.18
C LEU A 195 -3.25 -14.26 9.12
N ASN A 196 -4.27 -14.94 8.61
CA ASN A 196 -5.38 -15.39 9.44
C ASN A 196 -5.02 -16.71 10.13
N ILE A 197 -4.97 -16.68 11.47
CA ILE A 197 -4.75 -17.86 12.32
C ILE A 197 -6.03 -18.35 13.01
N SER A 198 -7.10 -17.58 12.89
CA SER A 198 -8.45 -17.88 13.37
C SER A 198 -9.48 -17.36 12.39
N ASP A 199 -10.67 -17.91 12.48
CA ASP A 199 -11.88 -17.39 11.86
C ASP A 199 -12.81 -16.82 12.93
N GLY A 200 -13.58 -15.80 12.58
CA GLY A 200 -14.60 -15.25 13.46
C GLY A 200 -14.07 -14.34 14.57
N CYS A 201 -14.85 -14.22 15.64
CA CYS A 201 -14.56 -13.41 16.84
C CYS A 201 -15.34 -14.02 18.00
N LEU A 202 -14.74 -14.10 19.17
CA LEU A 202 -15.33 -14.82 20.30
C LEU A 202 -16.52 -14.06 20.89
N TYR A 203 -16.33 -12.77 21.19
CA TYR A 203 -17.28 -11.99 21.99
C TYR A 203 -18.41 -11.34 21.19
N LYS A 204 -18.27 -11.25 19.86
CA LYS A 204 -19.36 -10.79 18.99
C LYS A 204 -19.99 -9.46 19.46
N CYS A 205 -19.15 -8.52 19.88
CA CYS A 205 -19.53 -7.26 20.53
C CYS A 205 -20.65 -6.51 19.80
N ARG A 206 -21.65 -5.99 20.54
CA ARG A 206 -22.82 -5.30 19.97
C ARG A 206 -22.46 -4.04 19.17
N PHE A 207 -21.38 -3.37 19.55
CA PHE A 207 -20.90 -2.15 18.88
C PHE A 207 -20.01 -2.42 17.66
N CYS A 208 -19.60 -3.68 17.43
CA CYS A 208 -18.63 -3.99 16.40
C CYS A 208 -19.30 -4.00 15.02
N ALA A 209 -19.06 -2.94 14.23
CA ALA A 209 -19.59 -2.80 12.87
C ALA A 209 -18.99 -3.79 11.86
N VAL A 210 -17.80 -4.34 12.16
CA VAL A 210 -17.08 -5.30 11.29
C VAL A 210 -17.33 -6.77 11.68
N LYS A 211 -18.21 -7.01 12.66
CA LYS A 211 -18.58 -8.34 13.15
C LYS A 211 -19.10 -9.22 12.01
N ASN A 212 -18.56 -10.42 11.91
CA ASN A 212 -19.07 -11.47 11.03
C ASN A 212 -19.92 -12.51 11.80
N PRO A 213 -20.78 -13.28 11.11
CA PRO A 213 -21.58 -14.33 11.75
C PRO A 213 -20.77 -15.60 12.05
N VAL A 214 -19.55 -15.72 11.54
CA VAL A 214 -18.70 -16.93 11.65
C VAL A 214 -18.28 -17.14 13.11
N PRO A 215 -18.57 -18.30 13.75
CA PRO A 215 -18.10 -18.59 15.11
C PRO A 215 -16.57 -18.52 15.21
N PHE A 216 -16.06 -18.20 16.40
CA PHE A 216 -14.61 -18.24 16.62
C PHE A 216 -14.08 -19.66 16.47
N ALA A 217 -13.06 -19.84 15.63
CA ALA A 217 -12.36 -21.10 15.49
C ALA A 217 -10.89 -20.87 15.14
N ALA A 218 -9.99 -21.48 15.89
CA ALA A 218 -8.57 -21.51 15.56
C ALA A 218 -8.35 -22.36 14.29
N ARG A 219 -7.50 -21.87 13.38
CA ARG A 219 -7.15 -22.61 12.15
C ARG A 219 -6.07 -23.67 12.45
N PRO A 220 -6.11 -24.82 11.77
CA PRO A 220 -5.06 -25.81 11.92
C PRO A 220 -3.74 -25.28 11.36
N MET A 221 -2.63 -25.64 12.02
CA MET A 221 -1.29 -25.18 11.63
C MET A 221 -0.92 -25.54 10.18
N SER A 222 -1.43 -26.66 9.63
CA SER A 222 -1.23 -27.02 8.21
C SER A 222 -1.86 -26.01 7.25
N GLY A 223 -3.03 -25.47 7.59
CA GLY A 223 -3.70 -24.41 6.83
C GLY A 223 -2.93 -23.09 6.90
N ILE A 224 -2.42 -22.75 8.08
CA ILE A 224 -1.59 -21.56 8.31
C ILE A 224 -0.30 -21.65 7.47
N LYS A 225 0.43 -22.76 7.54
CA LYS A 225 1.63 -22.99 6.72
C LYS A 225 1.36 -22.83 5.22
N THR A 226 0.25 -23.41 4.74
CA THR A 226 -0.17 -23.27 3.35
C THR A 226 -0.46 -21.81 2.97
N GLN A 227 -1.09 -21.05 3.87
CA GLN A 227 -1.34 -19.63 3.66
C GLN A 227 -0.04 -18.84 3.57
N VAL A 228 0.91 -19.08 4.50
CA VAL A 228 2.23 -18.41 4.51
C VAL A 228 3.00 -18.66 3.21
N GLU A 229 3.04 -19.90 2.71
CA GLU A 229 3.72 -20.22 1.44
C GLU A 229 3.06 -19.55 0.23
N ARG A 230 1.74 -19.37 0.25
CA ARG A 230 1.03 -18.64 -0.80
C ARG A 230 1.24 -17.13 -0.68
N LEU A 231 1.28 -16.58 0.53
CA LEU A 231 1.64 -15.18 0.79
C LEU A 231 3.07 -14.89 0.32
N LYS A 232 4.03 -15.78 0.60
CA LYS A 232 5.41 -15.66 0.12
C LYS A 232 5.46 -15.47 -1.40
N ARG A 233 4.71 -16.30 -2.14
CA ARG A 233 4.61 -16.21 -3.61
C ARG A 233 3.90 -14.95 -4.08
N LEU A 234 2.84 -14.53 -3.38
CA LEU A 234 2.04 -13.36 -3.75
C LEU A 234 2.82 -12.03 -3.56
N TYR A 235 3.55 -11.89 -2.45
CA TYR A 235 4.38 -10.71 -2.19
C TYR A 235 5.70 -10.74 -2.98
N GLY A 236 6.20 -11.94 -3.32
CA GLY A 236 7.28 -12.09 -4.29
C GLY A 236 8.56 -11.34 -3.90
N GLN A 237 9.12 -10.59 -4.85
CA GLN A 237 10.37 -9.86 -4.63
C GLN A 237 10.20 -8.68 -3.66
N ASP A 238 8.96 -8.25 -3.42
CA ASP A 238 8.66 -7.12 -2.55
C ASP A 238 8.71 -7.45 -1.07
N LEU A 239 8.82 -8.73 -0.68
CA LEU A 239 8.97 -9.16 0.72
C LEU A 239 10.09 -8.43 1.46
N ILE A 240 11.17 -8.06 0.76
CA ILE A 240 12.28 -7.29 1.34
C ILE A 240 11.84 -5.95 1.96
N ASN A 241 10.70 -5.42 1.55
CA ASN A 241 10.13 -4.17 2.05
C ASN A 241 9.20 -4.34 3.26
N TYR A 242 8.97 -5.57 3.74
CA TYR A 242 8.07 -5.85 4.86
C TYR A 242 8.83 -6.46 6.03
N ASN A 243 8.53 -5.99 7.24
CA ASN A 243 9.04 -6.54 8.51
C ASN A 243 7.92 -6.75 9.55
N SER A 244 6.68 -6.63 9.10
CA SER A 244 5.50 -6.50 9.95
C SER A 244 4.44 -7.51 9.56
N LEU A 245 3.97 -8.28 10.54
CA LEU A 245 2.95 -9.30 10.39
C LEU A 245 1.70 -8.90 11.18
N PHE A 246 0.53 -9.04 10.58
CA PHE A 246 -0.75 -8.93 11.27
C PHE A 246 -1.40 -10.30 11.34
N LEU A 247 -1.59 -10.82 12.56
CA LEU A 247 -2.42 -12.00 12.78
C LEU A 247 -3.88 -11.56 12.65
N GLY A 248 -4.39 -11.75 11.44
CA GLY A 248 -5.65 -11.20 10.97
C GLY A 248 -6.87 -11.82 11.60
N GLU A 249 -8.03 -11.30 11.18
CA GLU A 249 -9.32 -11.35 11.88
C GLU A 249 -9.36 -10.57 13.19
N HIS A 250 -10.54 -10.54 13.80
CA HIS A 250 -10.87 -9.60 14.88
C HIS A 250 -10.41 -10.04 16.27
N ASP A 251 -9.84 -11.23 16.42
CA ASP A 251 -9.67 -11.81 17.76
C ASP A 251 -8.55 -12.85 17.86
N ALA A 252 -7.48 -12.70 17.07
CA ALA A 252 -6.38 -13.65 17.01
C ALA A 252 -5.71 -13.91 18.37
N LEU A 253 -5.77 -12.98 19.33
CA LEU A 253 -5.25 -13.18 20.70
C LEU A 253 -5.96 -14.30 21.47
N ASN A 254 -7.20 -14.64 21.11
CA ASN A 254 -7.96 -15.72 21.76
C ASN A 254 -7.60 -17.12 21.24
N CYS A 255 -6.63 -17.24 20.31
CA CYS A 255 -6.04 -18.52 19.95
C CYS A 255 -5.16 -19.08 21.07
N PRO A 256 -4.93 -20.40 21.11
CA PRO A 256 -3.93 -21.00 22.00
C PRO A 256 -2.55 -20.35 21.81
N ASP A 257 -1.84 -20.09 22.92
CA ASP A 257 -0.53 -19.43 22.92
C ASP A 257 0.50 -20.13 22.01
N ASP A 258 0.51 -21.46 22.04
CA ASP A 258 1.39 -22.29 21.20
C ASP A 258 1.10 -22.09 19.71
N LEU A 259 -0.18 -21.97 19.32
CA LEU A 259 -0.56 -21.69 17.94
C LEU A 259 -0.09 -20.30 17.51
N ILE A 260 -0.28 -19.28 18.35
CA ILE A 260 0.15 -17.89 18.05
C ILE A 260 1.66 -17.84 17.84
N LEU A 261 2.43 -18.38 18.79
CA LEU A 261 3.89 -18.37 18.74
C LEU A 261 4.42 -19.17 17.55
N HIS A 262 3.89 -20.37 17.31
CA HIS A 262 4.31 -21.19 16.17
C HIS A 262 3.93 -20.56 14.83
N ALA A 263 2.74 -19.98 14.70
CA ALA A 263 2.30 -19.32 13.47
C ALA A 263 3.14 -18.09 13.17
N ALA A 264 3.39 -17.23 14.18
CA ALA A 264 4.24 -16.06 14.05
C ALA A 264 5.67 -16.48 13.65
N GLN A 265 6.31 -17.37 14.42
CA GLN A 265 7.67 -17.82 14.12
C GLN A 265 7.78 -18.40 12.70
N HIS A 266 6.87 -19.30 12.34
CA HIS A 266 6.85 -19.89 11.00
C HIS A 266 6.66 -18.84 9.90
N ALA A 267 5.81 -17.83 10.11
CA ALA A 267 5.61 -16.76 9.15
C ALA A 267 6.85 -15.88 9.02
N PHE A 268 7.49 -15.47 10.12
CA PHE A 268 8.73 -14.69 10.10
C PHE A 268 9.85 -15.42 9.35
N ASP A 269 10.02 -16.72 9.61
CA ASP A 269 11.05 -17.54 8.96
C ASP A 269 10.76 -17.73 7.47
N THR A 270 9.55 -18.18 7.12
CA THR A 270 9.20 -18.52 5.74
C THR A 270 9.13 -17.28 4.85
N LEU A 271 8.58 -16.17 5.35
CA LEU A 271 8.50 -14.90 4.61
C LEU A 271 9.84 -14.15 4.63
N GLU A 272 10.82 -14.62 5.39
CA GLU A 272 12.16 -14.04 5.51
C GLU A 272 12.12 -12.58 5.98
N LEU A 273 11.20 -12.25 6.90
CA LEU A 273 11.03 -10.91 7.46
C LEU A 273 12.29 -10.40 8.18
N ASP A 274 13.15 -11.32 8.63
CA ASP A 274 14.46 -11.00 9.22
C ASP A 274 15.47 -10.48 8.21
N ARG A 275 15.24 -10.72 6.91
CA ARG A 275 16.04 -10.20 5.79
C ARG A 275 15.45 -8.93 5.20
N SER A 276 14.38 -8.40 5.80
CA SER A 276 13.82 -7.11 5.43
C SER A 276 14.89 -6.02 5.53
N ILE A 277 14.81 -5.04 4.64
CA ILE A 277 15.60 -3.81 4.81
C ILE A 277 14.95 -2.88 5.82
N MET A 278 13.70 -3.14 6.22
CA MET A 278 13.01 -2.38 7.25
C MET A 278 13.47 -2.84 8.64
N GLN A 279 13.80 -1.90 9.51
CA GLN A 279 14.32 -2.13 10.85
C GLN A 279 13.24 -2.60 11.80
N GLY A 280 13.58 -3.59 12.64
CA GLY A 280 12.70 -4.16 13.66
C GLY A 280 11.84 -5.30 13.12
N ARG A 281 11.01 -5.85 14.00
CA ARG A 281 10.05 -6.93 13.71
C ARG A 281 8.77 -6.59 14.46
N ASN A 282 7.66 -6.48 13.74
CA ASN A 282 6.39 -6.09 14.35
C ASN A 282 5.37 -7.20 14.19
N LEU A 283 4.70 -7.54 15.28
CA LEU A 283 3.57 -8.46 15.29
C LEU A 283 2.36 -7.71 15.81
N PHE A 284 1.33 -7.63 14.98
CA PHE A 284 0.06 -7.01 15.32
C PHE A 284 -1.01 -8.09 15.46
N LEU A 285 -1.92 -7.92 16.41
CA LEU A 285 -3.09 -8.78 16.58
C LEU A 285 -4.16 -8.02 17.35
N PHE A 286 -5.42 -8.35 17.08
CA PHE A 286 -6.51 -7.91 17.94
C PHE A 286 -6.68 -8.87 19.10
N GLY A 287 -6.94 -8.29 20.27
CA GLY A 287 -7.39 -9.02 21.45
C GLY A 287 -8.66 -8.40 21.98
N SER A 288 -9.72 -9.18 22.01
CA SER A 288 -10.94 -8.79 22.71
C SER A 288 -10.86 -9.29 24.15
N THR A 289 -11.08 -8.39 25.10
CA THR A 289 -11.29 -8.76 26.51
C THR A 289 -12.78 -8.87 26.76
N GLY A 290 -13.23 -10.04 27.20
CA GLY A 290 -14.63 -10.26 27.56
C GLY A 290 -15.07 -9.47 28.79
N SER A 291 -16.34 -9.08 28.77
CA SER A 291 -17.18 -8.92 29.96
C SER A 291 -18.10 -10.13 30.07
#